data_AF-A0A438DH33-F1
#
_entry.id   AF-A0A438DH33-F1
#
_cell.length_a   1.000
_cell.length_b   1.000
_cell.length_c   1.000
_cell.angle_alpha   90.00
_cell.angle_beta   90.00
_cell.angle_gamma   90.00
#
_symmetry.space_group_name_H-M   'P 1'
#
loop_
_entity.id
_entity.type
_entity.pdbx_description
1 polymer ?
#
loop_
_entity_poly.entity_id
_entity_poly.type
_entity_poly.pdbx_seq_one_letter_code
_entity_poly.pdbx_strand_id
1 'polypeptide(L)' 'MELSNLCGVEAAMVIFCLDDELAFWPSKPAVEQLFRRYEEIPVMERSKKMLNQENFLRERIAKIR' A
#
# COMPACT_ATOMS: atom_id res chain seq x y z
N MET A 1 -2.34 -11.37 -3.20
CA MET A 1 -3.75 -11.56 -3.62
C MET A 1 -4.65 -11.97 -2.45
N GLU A 2 -4.18 -12.83 -1.54
CA GLU A 2 -4.96 -13.30 -0.38
C GLU A 2 -5.61 -12.17 0.44
N LEU A 3 -4.88 -11.10 0.78
CA LEU A 3 -5.42 -9.95 1.51
C LEU A 3 -6.65 -9.34 0.83
N SER A 4 -6.60 -9.10 -0.48
CA SER A 4 -7.72 -8.51 -1.21
C SER A 4 -8.90 -9.48 -1.27
N ASN A 5 -8.63 -10.76 -1.56
CA ASN A 5 -9.68 -11.77 -1.72
C ASN A 5 -10.35 -12.16 -0.41
N LEU A 6 -9.57 -12.42 0.65
CA LEU A 6 -10.07 -12.92 1.93
C LEU A 6 -10.66 -11.81 2.79
N CYS A 7 -10.12 -10.58 2.69
CA CYS A 7 -10.58 -9.46 3.52
C CYS A 7 -11.53 -8.52 2.77
N GLY A 8 -11.78 -8.74 1.47
CA GLY A 8 -12.67 -7.89 0.67
C GLY A 8 -12.18 -6.44 0.55
N VAL A 9 -10.87 -6.22 0.61
CA VAL A 9 -10.26 -4.89 0.52
C VAL A 9 -9.72 -4.64 -0.88
N GLU A 10 -9.88 -3.42 -1.38
CA GLU A 10 -9.17 -2.99 -2.58
C GLU A 10 -7.69 -2.78 -2.26
N ALA A 11 -6.82 -3.43 -3.01
CA ALA A 11 -5.38 -3.33 -2.85
C ALA A 11 -4.70 -3.16 -4.21
N ALA A 12 -3.60 -2.43 -4.23
CA ALA A 12 -2.78 -2.20 -5.41
C ALA A 12 -1.30 -2.22 -5.02
N MET A 13 -0.44 -2.60 -5.98
CA MET A 13 1.00 -2.59 -5.80
C MET A 13 1.70 -2.19 -7.10
N VAL A 14 2.75 -1.38 -6.96
CA VAL A 14 3.68 -1.02 -8.03
C VAL A 14 5.07 -1.48 -7.57
N ILE A 15 5.70 -2.33 -8.38
CA ILE A 15 7.06 -2.83 -8.09
C ILE A 15 7.98 -2.25 -9.14
N PHE A 16 9.02 -1.56 -8.67
CA PHE A 16 10.12 -1.10 -9.48
C PHE A 16 11.33 -2.01 -9.24
N CYS A 17 11.89 -2.56 -10.31
CA CYS A 17 13.12 -3.33 -10.32
C CYS A 17 14.10 -2.61 -11.27
N LEU A 18 15.36 -2.45 -10.87
CA LEU A 18 16.34 -1.65 -11.61
C LEU A 18 16.59 -2.18 -13.02
N ASP A 19 16.43 -3.48 -13.22
CA ASP A 19 16.75 -4.19 -14.46
C ASP A 19 15.50 -4.63 -15.24
N ASP A 20 14.29 -4.36 -14.74
CA ASP A 20 13.02 -4.79 -15.36
C ASP A 20 12.02 -3.63 -15.53
N GLU A 21 10.97 -3.89 -16.30
CA GLU A 21 9.81 -3.00 -16.38
C GLU A 21 9.03 -2.94 -15.05
N LEU A 22 8.34 -1.82 -14.83
CA LEU A 22 7.43 -1.64 -13.70
C LEU A 22 6.33 -2.70 -13.73
N ALA A 23 6.25 -3.51 -12.68
CA ALA A 23 5.16 -4.44 -12.51
C ALA A 23 4.00 -3.77 -11.77
N PHE A 24 2.80 -3.86 -12.36
CA PHE A 24 1.57 -3.33 -11.79
C PHE A 24 0.65 -4.47 -11.40
N TRP A 25 0.14 -4.46 -10.18
CA TRP A 25 -0.88 -5.38 -9.72
C TRP A 25 -2.08 -4.61 -9.14
N PRO A 26 -3.32 -4.95 -9.53
CA PRO A 26 -3.73 -6.08 -10.38
C PRO A 26 -3.59 -5.83 -11.89
N SER A 27 -3.64 -4.57 -12.32
CA SER A 27 -3.29 -4.13 -13.67
C SER A 27 -3.02 -2.62 -13.63
N LYS A 28 -2.26 -2.09 -14.60
CA LYS A 28 -1.94 -0.65 -14.63
C LYS A 28 -3.19 0.26 -14.54
N PRO A 29 -4.28 0.05 -15.30
CA PRO A 29 -5.48 0.88 -15.17
C PRO A 29 -6.15 0.78 -13.79
N ALA A 30 -6.19 -0.41 -13.20
CA ALA A 30 -6.77 -0.61 -11.88
C ALA A 30 -5.95 0.07 -10.77
N VAL A 31 -4.62 0.01 -10.88
CA VAL A 31 -3.71 0.74 -9.99
C VAL A 31 -3.94 2.24 -10.12
N GLU A 32 -3.93 2.79 -11.33
CA GLU A 32 -4.14 4.23 -11.57
C GLU A 32 -5.49 4.71 -11.01
N GLN A 33 -6.56 3.94 -11.19
CA GLN A 33 -7.88 4.27 -10.64
C GLN A 33 -7.89 4.27 -9.11
N LEU A 34 -7.24 3.28 -8.48
CA LEU A 34 -7.15 3.22 -7.01
C LEU A 34 -6.30 4.37 -6.45
N PHE A 35 -5.22 4.76 -7.15
CA PHE A 35 -4.39 5.89 -6.76
C PHE A 35 -5.16 7.21 -6.88
N ARG A 36 -5.93 7.43 -7.94
CA ARG A 36 -6.80 8.62 -8.07
C ARG A 36 -7.80 8.71 -6.92
N ARG A 37 -8.50 7.60 -6.62
CA ARG A 37 -9.43 7.52 -5.48
C ARG A 37 -8.72 7.79 -4.15
N TYR A 38 -7.50 7.28 -3.99
CA TYR A 38 -6.69 7.55 -2.81
C TYR A 38 -6.31 9.04 -2.72
N GLU A 39 -5.97 9.67 -3.85
CA GLU A 39 -5.60 11.08 -3.93
C GLU A 39 -6.74 12.06 -3.60
N GLU A 40 -7.99 11.66 -3.87
CA GLU A 40 -9.19 12.40 -3.49
C GLU A 40 -9.41 12.48 -1.96
N ILE A 41 -8.82 11.55 -1.20
CA ILE A 41 -8.91 11.55 0.27
C ILE A 41 -8.01 12.68 0.82
N PRO A 42 -8.45 13.48 1.80
CA PRO A 42 -7.57 14.50 2.41
C PRO A 42 -6.29 13.89 3.02
N VAL A 43 -5.16 14.60 2.90
CA VAL A 43 -3.84 14.10 3.40
C VAL A 43 -3.92 13.71 4.87
N MET A 44 -4.56 14.55 5.70
CA MET A 44 -4.72 14.28 7.13
C MET A 44 -5.48 12.97 7.40
N GLU A 45 -6.47 12.63 6.58
CA GLU A 45 -7.22 11.38 6.69
C GLU A 45 -6.37 10.18 6.26
N ARG A 46 -5.63 10.32 5.15
CA ARG A 46 -4.73 9.27 4.63
C ARG A 46 -3.59 8.93 5.60
N SER A 47 -2.97 9.94 6.20
CA SER A 47 -1.79 9.72 7.06
C SER A 47 -2.11 9.06 8.40
N LYS A 48 -3.37 9.13 8.89
CA LYS A 48 -3.76 8.59 10.22
C LYS A 48 -3.43 7.11 10.41
N LYS A 49 -3.54 6.30 9.35
CA LYS A 49 -3.33 4.84 9.39
C LYS A 49 -2.21 4.38 8.47
N MET A 50 -1.48 5.32 7.86
CA MET A 50 -0.38 4.98 6.98
C MET A 50 0.79 4.48 7.82
N LEU A 51 1.22 3.26 7.53
CA LEU A 51 2.31 2.58 8.24
C LEU A 51 3.29 2.04 7.22
N ASN A 52 4.59 2.17 7.50
CA ASN A 52 5.64 1.52 6.74
C ASN A 52 6.27 0.39 7.56
N GLN A 53 7.00 -0.50 6.87
CA GLN A 53 7.58 -1.68 7.50
C GLN A 53 8.59 -1.32 8.61
N GLU A 54 9.41 -0.29 8.41
CA GLU A 54 10.40 0.14 9.39
C GLU A 54 9.74 0.65 10.68
N ASN A 55 8.75 1.54 10.56
CA ASN A 55 7.98 2.09 11.67
C ASN A 55 7.26 0.99 12.44
N PHE A 56 6.62 0.05 11.73
CA PHE A 56 5.96 -1.10 12.35
C PHE A 56 6.94 -1.93 13.19
N LEU A 57 8.11 -2.25 12.63
CA LEU A 57 9.12 -3.05 13.33
C LEU A 57 9.66 -2.31 14.56
N ARG A 58 9.95 -1.01 14.43
CA ARG A 58 10.39 -0.17 15.55
C ARG A 58 9.37 -0.14 16.69
N GLU A 59 8.10 0.09 16.38
CA GLU A 59 7.01 0.04 17.38
C GLU A 59 6.90 -1.33 18.04
N ARG A 60 7.04 -2.41 17.26
CA ARG A 60 6.97 -3.78 17.77
C ARG A 60 8.12 -4.10 18.73
N ILE A 61 9.33 -3.62 18.44
CA ILE A 61 10.51 -3.78 19.30
C ILE A 61 10.35 -2.96 20.58
N ALA A 62 9.89 -1.71 20.47
CA ALA A 62 9.67 -0.84 21.62
C ALA A 62 8.70 -1.44 22.64
N LYS A 63 7.70 -2.21 22.19
CA LYS A 63 6.74 -2.91 23.06
C LYS A 63 7.30 -4.14 23.79
N ILE A 64 8.49 -4.62 23.41
CA ILE A 64 9.15 -5.78 24.04
C ILE A 64 10.12 -5.32 25.15
N ARG A 65 10.46 -4.03 25.16
CA ARG A 65 11.27 -3.40 26.22
C ARG A 65 10.38 -2.94 27.37
#